data_AF-A0A969W2K7-F1
#
_entry.id   AF-A0A969W2K7-F1
#
_cell.length_a   1.000
_cell.length_b   1.000
_cell.length_c   1.000
_cell.angle_alpha   90.00
_cell.angle_beta   90.00
_cell.angle_gamma   90.00
#
_symmetry.space_group_name_H-M   'P 1'
#
loop_
_entity.id
_entity.type
_entity.pdbx_description
1 polymer ?
#
loop_
_entity_poly.entity_id
_entity_poly.type
_entity_poly.pdbx_seq_one_letter_code
_entity_poly.pdbx_strand_id
1 'polypeptide(L)'
;MTQNSSETHPIQNHLLTLSSLSSFGYLLTYAIPAVPILSTWLGEVTDRPNWFAFAPLAIAYPFVAFVQWLWPYPATDRFDAVAIPKRPKAFGTKSPLYFRLLLWGGVPAQLVMLAVTTFYWCSNALNSWGSVGYLLSTGVMSGIFAITLGHELIHRQQQPDQLLGGLLLSTVSFGTFKVVHLQIHHCHVATPLDFATAQKGQSIYSFWWQSIVGNSYGALCCERERLTKAGKSFWESELL
;
A
#
# COMPACT_ATOMS: atom_id res chain seq x y z
N MET A 1 50.89 -9.08 -23.75
CA MET A 1 51.29 -8.23 -22.60
C MET A 1 50.12 -7.29 -22.33
N THR A 2 49.18 -7.63 -21.45
CA THR A 2 49.21 -7.62 -19.97
C THR A 2 48.88 -6.24 -19.39
N GLN A 3 47.70 -6.17 -18.73
CA GLN A 3 47.28 -5.29 -17.60
C GLN A 3 47.32 -3.77 -17.90
N ASN A 4 46.49 -2.88 -17.36
CA ASN A 4 45.70 -2.73 -16.14
C ASN A 4 44.78 -1.50 -16.44
N SER A 5 43.72 -1.13 -15.74
CA SER A 5 43.12 -1.54 -14.49
C SER A 5 41.73 -0.88 -14.47
N SER A 6 40.75 -1.63 -13.98
CA SER A 6 39.46 -1.13 -13.55
C SER A 6 39.65 -0.16 -12.36
N GLU A 7 39.82 1.13 -12.62
CA GLU A 7 39.66 2.15 -11.57
C GLU A 7 38.20 2.58 -11.54
N THR A 8 37.37 1.82 -10.81
CA THR A 8 36.09 2.34 -10.36
C THR A 8 36.39 3.40 -9.30
N HIS A 9 36.09 4.66 -9.62
CA HIS A 9 36.33 5.79 -8.73
C HIS A 9 35.72 5.49 -7.34
N PRO A 10 36.43 5.77 -6.23
CA PRO A 10 35.96 5.47 -4.86
C PRO A 10 34.59 6.12 -4.55
N ILE A 11 34.26 7.23 -5.22
CA ILE A 11 32.97 7.92 -5.13
C ILE A 11 31.84 7.08 -5.73
N GLN A 12 32.05 6.38 -6.84
CA GLN A 12 31.05 5.48 -7.44
C GLN A 12 30.76 4.29 -6.53
N ASN A 13 31.79 3.69 -5.94
CA ASN A 13 31.60 2.58 -5.01
C ASN A 13 30.89 3.04 -3.72
N HIS A 14 31.16 4.25 -3.24
CA HIS A 14 30.47 4.84 -2.09
C HIS A 14 29.00 5.20 -2.38
N LEU A 15 28.68 5.69 -3.57
CA LEU A 15 27.29 5.97 -3.98
C LEU A 15 26.50 4.68 -4.20
N LEU A 16 27.13 3.63 -4.74
CA LEU A 16 26.51 2.30 -4.90
C LEU A 16 26.25 1.62 -3.55
N THR A 17 27.17 1.71 -2.60
CA THR A 17 26.96 1.19 -1.23
C THR A 17 25.91 1.98 -0.45
N LEU A 18 25.85 3.31 -0.60
CA LEU A 18 24.75 4.10 -0.03
C LEU A 18 23.40 3.75 -0.68
N SER A 19 23.37 3.47 -1.98
CA SER A 19 22.16 3.03 -2.68
C SER A 19 21.69 1.63 -2.24
N SER A 20 22.62 0.71 -1.96
CA SER A 20 22.28 -0.62 -1.45
C SER A 20 21.82 -0.57 0.01
N LEU A 21 22.43 0.26 0.86
CA LEU A 21 21.95 0.51 2.23
C LEU A 21 20.53 1.10 2.24
N SER A 22 20.24 2.03 1.33
CA SER A 22 18.89 2.62 1.22
C SER A 22 17.84 1.60 0.78
N SER A 23 18.24 0.54 0.08
CA SER A 23 17.35 -0.53 -0.38
C SER A 23 16.90 -1.45 0.76
N PHE A 24 17.71 -1.63 1.82
CA PHE A 24 17.29 -2.36 3.02
C PHE A 24 16.17 -1.64 3.79
N GLY A 25 16.04 -0.33 3.63
CA GLY A 25 14.94 0.44 4.22
C GLY A 25 13.56 -0.06 3.79
N TYR A 26 13.44 -0.69 2.62
CA TYR A 26 12.16 -1.26 2.15
C TYR A 26 11.73 -2.50 2.96
N LEU A 27 12.66 -3.19 3.64
CA LEU A 27 12.29 -4.27 4.56
C LEU A 27 11.57 -3.76 5.80
N LEU A 28 11.77 -2.48 6.17
CA LEU A 28 11.04 -1.86 7.29
C LEU A 28 9.53 -1.85 7.03
N THR A 29 9.08 -1.85 5.78
CA THR A 29 7.67 -1.93 5.41
C THR A 29 7.02 -3.23 5.91
N TYR A 30 7.77 -4.31 6.11
CA TYR A 30 7.27 -5.55 6.70
C TYR A 30 7.06 -5.48 8.21
N ALA A 31 7.53 -4.41 8.88
CA ALA A 31 7.13 -4.14 10.25
C ALA A 31 5.61 -3.93 10.35
N ILE A 32 4.96 -3.42 9.29
CA ILE A 32 3.52 -3.13 9.29
C ILE A 32 2.68 -4.41 9.53
N PRO A 33 2.81 -5.49 8.74
CA PRO A 33 2.09 -6.74 9.02
C PRO A 33 2.63 -7.48 10.26
N ALA A 34 3.89 -7.24 10.67
CA ALA A 34 4.46 -7.84 11.88
C ALA A 34 3.88 -7.23 13.16
N VAL A 35 3.51 -5.94 13.16
CA VAL A 35 3.00 -5.25 14.36
C VAL A 35 1.72 -5.86 14.92
N PRO A 36 0.65 -6.16 14.13
CA PRO A 36 -0.52 -6.87 14.64
C PRO A 36 -0.18 -8.23 15.25
N ILE A 37 0.67 -9.01 14.57
CA ILE A 37 1.09 -10.34 15.05
C ILE A 37 1.84 -10.23 16.39
N LEU A 38 2.80 -9.31 16.46
CA LEU A 38 3.56 -9.05 17.69
C LEU A 38 2.64 -8.55 18.79
N SER A 39 1.67 -7.70 18.46
CA SER A 39 0.71 -7.19 19.43
C SER A 39 -0.15 -8.30 20.01
N THR A 40 -0.65 -9.21 19.18
CA THR A 40 -1.38 -10.40 19.62
C THR A 40 -0.53 -11.25 20.57
N TRP A 41 0.72 -11.54 20.19
CA TRP A 41 1.64 -12.32 21.02
C TRP A 41 1.95 -11.65 22.36
N LEU A 42 2.20 -10.33 22.37
CA LEU A 42 2.42 -9.57 23.60
C LEU A 42 1.17 -9.56 24.49
N GLY A 43 -0.02 -9.46 23.89
CA GLY A 43 -1.30 -9.54 24.59
C GLY A 43 -1.45 -10.83 25.38
N GLU A 44 -1.09 -11.97 24.78
CA GLU A 44 -1.11 -13.29 25.42
C GLU A 44 -0.05 -13.42 26.51
N VAL A 45 1.21 -13.09 26.23
CA VAL A 45 2.32 -13.26 27.18
C VAL A 45 2.16 -12.36 28.41
N THR A 46 1.50 -11.21 28.28
CA THR A 46 1.28 -10.27 29.38
C THR A 46 -0.09 -10.40 30.04
N ASP A 47 -0.93 -11.35 29.61
CA ASP A 47 -2.32 -11.53 30.07
C ASP A 47 -3.16 -10.24 29.94
N ARG A 48 -2.92 -9.48 28.86
CA ARG A 48 -3.60 -8.21 28.57
C ARG A 48 -4.03 -8.10 27.10
N PRO A 49 -4.73 -9.11 26.54
CA PRO A 49 -5.04 -9.17 25.11
C PRO A 49 -5.84 -7.95 24.62
N ASN A 50 -6.77 -7.45 25.42
CA ASN A 50 -7.62 -6.32 25.05
C ASN A 50 -6.83 -5.00 24.94
N TRP A 51 -5.82 -4.76 25.79
CA TRP A 51 -4.99 -3.56 25.70
C TRP A 51 -4.09 -3.59 24.48
N PHE A 52 -3.48 -4.75 24.22
CA PHE A 52 -2.64 -4.92 23.05
C PHE A 52 -3.45 -4.94 21.74
N ALA A 53 -4.77 -5.16 21.78
CA ALA A 53 -5.61 -5.00 20.60
C ALA A 53 -5.54 -3.59 19.98
N PHE A 54 -5.19 -2.55 20.75
CA PHE A 54 -5.08 -1.17 20.28
C PHE A 54 -3.64 -0.73 19.98
N ALA A 55 -2.64 -1.54 20.34
CA ALA A 55 -1.24 -1.13 20.18
C ALA A 55 -0.86 -0.82 18.72
N PRO A 56 -1.32 -1.56 17.69
CA PRO A 56 -1.03 -1.20 16.31
C PRO A 56 -1.52 0.21 15.96
N LEU A 57 -2.76 0.58 16.33
CA LEU A 57 -3.28 1.93 16.12
C LEU A 57 -2.48 2.99 16.88
N ALA A 58 -2.16 2.70 18.15
CA ALA A 58 -1.38 3.57 19.00
C ALA A 58 0.07 3.76 18.52
N ILE A 59 0.57 2.85 17.67
CA ILE A 59 1.86 3.01 17.00
C ILE A 59 1.69 3.79 15.70
N ALA A 60 0.78 3.40 14.81
CA ALA A 60 0.71 3.98 13.47
C ALA A 60 0.39 5.47 13.44
N TYR A 61 -0.57 5.95 14.24
CA TYR A 61 -0.96 7.36 14.22
C TYR A 61 0.12 8.28 14.81
N PRO A 62 0.65 8.02 16.02
CA PRO A 62 1.77 8.81 16.56
C PRO A 62 3.04 8.68 15.73
N PHE A 63 3.29 7.54 15.07
CA PHE A 63 4.46 7.37 14.22
C PHE A 63 4.50 8.41 13.09
N VAL A 64 3.37 8.68 12.43
CA VAL A 64 3.30 9.72 11.39
C VAL A 64 3.61 11.10 11.97
N ALA A 65 3.00 11.45 13.10
CA ALA A 65 3.25 12.73 13.77
C ALA A 65 4.71 12.87 14.23
N PHE A 66 5.30 11.78 14.72
CA PHE A 66 6.69 11.73 15.16
C PHE A 66 7.67 11.92 13.99
N VAL A 67 7.42 11.26 12.86
CA VAL A 67 8.22 11.46 11.64
C VAL A 67 8.11 12.90 11.15
N GLN A 68 6.90 13.48 11.15
CA GLN A 68 6.70 14.89 10.78
C GLN A 68 7.39 15.85 11.75
N TRP A 69 7.44 15.53 13.04
CA TRP A 69 8.13 16.33 14.04
C TRP A 69 9.66 16.29 13.88
N LEU A 70 10.23 15.12 13.56
CA LEU A 70 11.66 14.98 13.25
C LEU A 70 12.04 15.66 11.93
N TRP A 71 11.12 15.66 10.96
CA TRP A 71 11.32 16.24 9.63
C TRP A 71 10.18 17.19 9.27
N PRO A 72 10.11 18.38 9.91
CA PRO A 72 9.05 19.33 9.64
C PRO A 72 9.16 19.81 8.19
N TYR A 73 8.14 19.51 7.39
CA TYR A 73 8.04 20.10 6.06
C TYR A 73 7.90 21.62 6.20
N PRO A 74 8.71 22.41 5.47
CA PRO A 74 8.59 23.86 5.52
C PRO A 74 7.19 24.26 5.04
N ALA A 75 6.51 25.11 5.82
CA ALA A 75 5.14 25.55 5.57
C ALA A 75 4.94 26.32 4.25
N THR A 76 6.02 26.60 3.51
CA THR A 76 6.04 27.27 2.21
C THR A 76 5.66 26.36 1.04
N ASP A 77 5.63 25.03 1.23
CA ASP A 77 5.37 24.07 0.15
C ASP A 77 3.87 23.73 0.04
N ARG A 78 3.00 24.71 0.31
CA ARG A 78 1.54 24.57 0.22
C ARG A 78 1.07 24.55 -1.23
N PHE A 79 1.24 23.44 -1.96
CA PHE A 79 0.66 23.27 -3.31
C PHE A 79 0.93 24.39 -4.33
N ASP A 80 1.75 25.38 -4.01
CA ASP A 80 2.26 26.35 -4.94
C ASP A 80 3.25 25.57 -5.81
N ALA A 81 3.10 25.75 -7.12
CA ALA A 81 3.81 25.02 -8.17
C ALA A 81 5.32 25.34 -8.20
N VAL A 82 5.99 25.32 -7.04
CA VAL A 82 7.43 25.20 -6.96
C VAL A 82 7.77 23.91 -7.67
N ALA A 83 8.58 24.03 -8.74
CA ALA A 83 9.04 22.91 -9.51
C ALA A 83 9.78 21.96 -8.58
N ILE A 84 9.08 20.95 -8.07
CA ILE A 84 9.68 19.83 -7.36
C ILE A 84 10.69 19.27 -8.37
N PRO A 85 12.00 19.26 -8.06
CA PRO A 85 12.97 18.68 -8.96
C PRO A 85 12.47 17.28 -9.28
N LYS A 86 12.23 16.99 -10.57
CA LYS A 86 11.76 15.67 -11.01
C LYS A 86 12.65 14.67 -10.30
N ARG A 87 12.10 13.91 -9.34
CA ARG A 87 12.84 12.83 -8.71
C ARG A 87 13.45 12.04 -9.88
N PRO A 88 14.77 11.77 -9.88
CA PRO A 88 15.35 10.92 -10.91
C PRO A 88 14.45 9.69 -10.96
N LYS A 89 13.96 9.33 -12.16
CA LYS A 89 13.02 8.20 -12.34
C LYS A 89 13.59 7.02 -11.55
N ALA A 90 13.06 6.80 -10.35
CA ALA A 90 13.57 5.79 -9.47
C ALA A 90 13.10 4.50 -10.10
N PHE A 91 14.06 3.80 -10.69
CA PHE A 91 13.87 2.61 -11.50
C PHE A 91 13.19 2.85 -12.86
N GLY A 92 14.01 2.81 -13.90
CA GLY A 92 13.53 2.44 -15.23
C GLY A 92 12.80 1.10 -15.19
N THR A 93 12.09 0.79 -16.27
CA THR A 93 11.20 -0.36 -16.51
C THR A 93 11.71 -1.76 -16.11
N LYS A 94 12.96 -1.89 -15.64
CA LYS A 94 13.52 -3.07 -14.97
C LYS A 94 13.86 -2.72 -13.52
N SER A 95 12.89 -2.80 -12.61
CA SER A 95 13.24 -2.89 -11.19
C SER A 95 14.11 -4.13 -11.00
N PRO A 96 15.25 -4.05 -10.29
CA PRO A 96 16.05 -5.21 -9.94
C PRO A 96 15.17 -6.32 -9.35
N LEU A 97 15.53 -7.57 -9.62
CA LEU A 97 14.81 -8.76 -9.11
C LEU A 97 14.50 -8.63 -7.61
N TYR A 98 15.43 -8.06 -6.84
CA TYR A 98 15.26 -7.72 -5.43
C TYR A 98 13.94 -6.97 -5.11
N PHE A 99 13.68 -5.84 -5.79
CA PHE A 99 12.47 -5.05 -5.54
C PHE A 99 11.20 -5.78 -5.95
N ARG A 100 11.27 -6.57 -7.02
CA ARG A 100 10.15 -7.40 -7.44
C ARG A 100 9.84 -8.48 -6.41
N LEU A 101 10.87 -9.14 -5.88
CA LEU A 101 10.73 -10.14 -4.81
C LEU A 101 10.21 -9.52 -3.51
N LEU A 102 10.61 -8.29 -3.17
CA LEU A 102 10.01 -7.56 -2.04
C LEU A 102 8.51 -7.31 -2.26
N LEU A 103 8.10 -6.79 -3.41
CA LEU A 103 6.68 -6.57 -3.66
C LEU A 103 5.88 -7.87 -3.65
N TRP A 104 6.42 -8.92 -4.27
CA TRP A 104 5.79 -10.24 -4.30
C TRP A 104 5.71 -10.89 -2.92
N GLY A 105 6.76 -10.74 -2.10
CA GLY A 105 6.79 -11.19 -0.71
C GLY A 105 5.78 -10.47 0.18
N GLY A 106 5.27 -9.31 -0.25
CA GLY A 106 4.15 -8.65 0.41
C GLY A 106 2.87 -9.49 0.42
N VAL A 107 2.60 -10.27 -0.63
CA VAL A 107 1.40 -11.13 -0.70
C VAL A 107 1.36 -12.17 0.43
N PRO A 108 2.36 -13.05 0.60
CA PRO A 108 2.35 -14.00 1.70
C PRO A 108 2.41 -13.30 3.06
N ALA A 109 3.12 -12.18 3.21
CA ALA A 109 3.16 -11.43 4.47
C ALA A 109 1.77 -10.92 4.89
N GLN A 110 1.01 -10.36 3.93
CA GLN A 110 -0.36 -9.91 4.13
C GLN A 110 -1.29 -11.08 4.49
N LEU A 111 -1.20 -12.20 3.76
CA LEU A 111 -2.02 -13.39 4.02
C LEU A 111 -1.71 -14.02 5.38
N VAL A 112 -0.43 -14.07 5.78
CA VAL A 112 -0.02 -14.56 7.11
C VAL A 112 -0.56 -13.67 8.20
N MET A 113 -0.43 -12.34 8.06
CA MET A 113 -1.01 -11.40 9.03
C MET A 113 -2.52 -11.63 9.17
N LEU A 114 -3.27 -11.67 8.06
CA LEU A 114 -4.70 -11.90 8.09
C LEU A 114 -5.08 -13.27 8.67
N ALA A 115 -4.34 -14.32 8.34
CA ALA A 115 -4.58 -15.66 8.88
C ALA A 115 -4.38 -15.70 10.40
N VAL A 116 -3.26 -15.16 10.90
CA VAL A 116 -2.96 -15.09 12.33
C VAL A 116 -4.00 -14.23 13.05
N THR A 117 -4.31 -13.05 12.52
CA THR A 117 -5.26 -12.15 13.19
C THR A 117 -6.66 -12.73 13.21
N THR A 118 -7.10 -13.36 12.12
CA THR A 118 -8.41 -14.01 12.04
C THR A 118 -8.49 -15.24 12.94
N PHE A 119 -7.44 -16.06 12.98
CA PHE A 119 -7.39 -17.20 13.89
C PHE A 119 -7.50 -16.77 15.35
N TYR A 120 -6.78 -15.70 15.72
CA TYR A 120 -6.85 -15.13 17.05
C TYR A 120 -8.22 -14.54 17.37
N TRP A 121 -8.86 -13.86 16.42
CA TRP A 121 -10.24 -13.38 16.59
C TRP A 121 -11.19 -14.53 16.94
N CYS A 122 -11.07 -15.66 16.23
CA CYS A 122 -11.91 -16.83 16.44
C CYS A 122 -11.64 -17.58 17.75
N SER A 123 -10.52 -17.31 18.45
CA SER A 123 -10.25 -17.92 19.77
C SER A 123 -11.13 -17.36 20.88
N ASN A 124 -11.83 -16.25 20.64
CA ASN A 124 -12.63 -15.52 21.62
C ASN A 124 -11.82 -15.03 22.85
N ALA A 125 -10.52 -14.77 22.69
CA ALA A 125 -9.66 -14.21 23.74
C ALA A 125 -9.96 -12.73 24.07
N LEU A 126 -10.70 -12.04 23.21
CA LEU A 126 -11.02 -10.62 23.33
C LEU A 126 -12.46 -10.40 23.83
N ASN A 127 -12.64 -9.42 24.71
CA ASN A 127 -13.96 -8.91 25.06
C ASN A 127 -14.44 -7.89 24.01
N SER A 128 -15.65 -7.33 24.18
CA SER A 128 -16.25 -6.42 23.21
C SER A 128 -15.39 -5.20 22.86
N TRP A 129 -14.68 -4.60 23.82
CA TRP A 129 -13.87 -3.42 23.56
C TRP A 129 -12.53 -3.78 22.90
N GLY A 130 -11.90 -4.89 23.35
CA GLY A 130 -10.71 -5.46 22.73
C GLY A 130 -10.98 -5.84 21.28
N SER A 131 -12.14 -6.45 21.00
CA SER A 131 -12.58 -6.78 19.64
C SER A 131 -12.68 -5.55 18.74
N VAL A 132 -13.24 -4.44 19.22
CA VAL A 132 -13.28 -3.20 18.41
C VAL A 132 -11.87 -2.71 18.08
N GLY A 133 -10.97 -2.66 19.08
CA GLY A 133 -9.58 -2.25 18.85
C GLY A 133 -8.86 -3.17 17.88
N TYR A 134 -9.07 -4.47 18.01
CA TYR A 134 -8.42 -5.47 17.19
C TYR A 134 -8.86 -5.42 15.74
N LEU A 135 -10.17 -5.23 15.50
CA LEU A 135 -10.75 -5.06 14.17
C LEU A 135 -10.18 -3.82 13.49
N LEU A 136 -10.16 -2.68 14.20
CA LEU A 136 -9.63 -1.42 13.68
C LEU A 136 -8.11 -1.51 13.44
N SER A 137 -7.35 -2.06 14.37
CA SER A 137 -5.90 -2.29 14.24
C SER A 137 -5.57 -3.15 13.03
N THR A 138 -6.23 -4.29 12.89
CA THR A 138 -6.01 -5.20 11.77
C THR A 138 -6.39 -4.53 10.45
N GLY A 139 -7.55 -3.86 10.39
CA GLY A 139 -8.02 -3.16 9.20
C GLY A 139 -7.08 -2.03 8.75
N VAL A 140 -6.61 -1.20 9.69
CA VAL A 140 -5.69 -0.09 9.37
C VAL A 140 -4.33 -0.60 8.92
N MET A 141 -3.72 -1.57 9.63
CA MET A 141 -2.43 -2.13 9.21
C MET A 141 -2.52 -2.81 7.85
N SER A 142 -3.58 -3.59 7.64
CA SER A 142 -3.90 -4.24 6.38
C SER A 142 -4.05 -3.22 5.25
N GLY A 143 -4.80 -2.14 5.47
CA GLY A 143 -4.98 -1.06 4.50
C GLY A 143 -3.67 -0.37 4.14
N ILE A 144 -2.86 0.03 5.13
CA ILE A 144 -1.57 0.68 4.90
C ILE A 144 -0.66 -0.22 4.06
N PHE A 145 -0.56 -1.50 4.39
CA PHE A 145 0.36 -2.41 3.71
C PHE A 145 -0.15 -2.85 2.33
N ALA A 146 -1.37 -3.36 2.24
CA ALA A 146 -1.89 -3.95 1.01
C ALA A 146 -2.19 -2.92 -0.08
N ILE A 147 -2.71 -1.74 0.27
CA ILE A 147 -3.00 -0.69 -0.72
C ILE A 147 -1.70 -0.13 -1.30
N THR A 148 -0.67 0.10 -0.49
CA THR A 148 0.60 0.68 -0.96
C THR A 148 1.35 -0.27 -1.89
N LEU A 149 1.52 -1.53 -1.50
CA LEU A 149 2.18 -2.54 -2.35
C LEU A 149 1.33 -2.89 -3.56
N GLY A 150 0.00 -3.02 -3.37
CA GLY A 150 -0.94 -3.30 -4.44
C GLY A 150 -0.92 -2.21 -5.51
N HIS A 151 -0.93 -0.93 -5.10
CA HIS A 151 -0.84 0.23 -6.00
C HIS A 151 0.44 0.21 -6.85
N GLU A 152 1.60 -0.08 -6.25
CA GLU A 152 2.85 -0.19 -7.00
C GLU A 152 2.83 -1.38 -7.99
N LEU A 153 2.24 -2.51 -7.59
CA LEU A 153 2.16 -3.72 -8.42
C LEU A 153 1.23 -3.56 -9.63
N ILE A 154 0.09 -2.88 -9.48
CA ILE A 154 -0.86 -2.69 -10.60
C ILE A 154 -0.31 -1.75 -11.69
N HIS A 155 0.63 -0.86 -11.36
CA HIS A 155 1.30 0.02 -12.33
C HIS A 155 2.33 -0.70 -13.20
N ARG A 156 2.70 -1.93 -12.85
CA ARG A 156 3.67 -2.72 -13.60
C ARG A 156 3.01 -3.35 -14.82
N GLN A 157 3.79 -3.50 -15.89
CA GLN A 157 3.27 -4.02 -17.17
C GLN A 157 3.11 -5.55 -17.21
N GLN A 158 3.72 -6.27 -16.26
CA GLN A 158 3.73 -7.73 -16.27
C GLN A 158 2.46 -8.26 -15.61
N GLN A 159 1.74 -9.16 -16.29
CA GLN A 159 0.54 -9.81 -15.76
C GLN A 159 0.68 -10.40 -14.34
N PRO A 160 1.75 -11.14 -13.98
CA PRO A 160 1.88 -11.65 -12.61
C PRO A 160 1.98 -10.53 -11.57
N ASP A 161 2.56 -9.37 -11.91
CA ASP A 161 2.63 -8.24 -10.98
C ASP A 161 1.23 -7.66 -10.76
N GLN A 162 0.47 -7.46 -11.84
CA GLN A 162 -0.90 -6.93 -11.76
C GLN A 162 -1.86 -7.88 -11.03
N LEU A 163 -1.71 -9.20 -11.21
CA LEU A 163 -2.49 -10.22 -10.50
C LEU A 163 -2.22 -10.16 -8.99
N LEU A 164 -0.94 -10.12 -8.59
CA LEU A 164 -0.57 -10.02 -7.18
C LEU A 164 -1.02 -8.68 -6.57
N GLY A 165 -0.97 -7.59 -7.36
CA GLY A 165 -1.50 -6.29 -6.96
C GLY A 165 -3.01 -6.31 -6.74
N GLY A 166 -3.76 -6.89 -7.67
CA GLY A 166 -5.21 -7.13 -7.53
C GLY A 166 -5.55 -7.97 -6.31
N LEU A 167 -4.83 -9.08 -6.10
CA LEU A 167 -5.01 -9.95 -4.94
C LEU A 167 -4.81 -9.20 -3.62
N LEU A 168 -3.73 -8.40 -3.50
CA LEU A 168 -3.50 -7.57 -2.30
C LEU A 168 -4.64 -6.60 -2.05
N LEU A 169 -5.08 -5.86 -3.08
CA LEU A 169 -6.20 -4.92 -2.99
C LEU A 169 -7.51 -5.64 -2.60
N SER A 170 -7.72 -6.84 -3.12
CA SER A 170 -8.86 -7.69 -2.77
C SER A 170 -8.85 -8.11 -1.29
N THR A 171 -7.67 -8.30 -0.67
CA THR A 171 -7.58 -8.62 0.77
C THR A 171 -8.09 -7.50 1.70
N VAL A 172 -8.18 -6.27 1.19
CA VAL A 172 -8.72 -5.10 1.91
C VAL A 172 -10.08 -4.67 1.36
N SER A 173 -10.78 -5.59 0.68
CA SER A 173 -12.09 -5.35 0.06
C SER A 173 -12.10 -4.21 -0.97
N PHE A 174 -10.97 -3.99 -1.64
CA PHE A 174 -10.81 -2.91 -2.61
C PHE A 174 -10.28 -3.37 -3.97
N GLY A 175 -10.63 -4.58 -4.43
CA GLY A 175 -10.19 -5.14 -5.72
C GLY A 175 -10.54 -4.28 -6.93
N THR A 176 -11.67 -3.54 -6.87
CA THR A 176 -12.11 -2.58 -7.89
C THR A 176 -11.13 -1.43 -8.11
N PHE A 177 -10.25 -1.16 -7.13
CA PHE A 177 -9.24 -0.12 -7.22
C PHE A 177 -8.32 -0.31 -8.43
N LYS A 178 -7.94 -1.55 -8.77
CA LYS A 178 -7.05 -1.82 -9.91
C LYS A 178 -7.60 -1.21 -11.21
N VAL A 179 -8.86 -1.49 -11.51
CA VAL A 179 -9.54 -1.02 -12.74
C VAL A 179 -9.71 0.50 -12.70
N VAL A 180 -10.27 1.03 -11.62
CA VAL A 180 -10.59 2.46 -11.50
C VAL A 180 -9.34 3.31 -11.51
N HIS A 181 -8.34 2.89 -10.76
CA HIS A 181 -7.12 3.66 -10.63
C HIS A 181 -6.42 3.80 -11.99
N LEU A 182 -6.30 2.69 -12.73
CA LEU A 182 -5.63 2.67 -14.03
C LEU A 182 -6.45 3.35 -15.14
N GLN A 183 -7.76 3.17 -15.17
CA GLN A 183 -8.60 3.60 -16.30
C GLN A 183 -9.27 4.96 -16.08
N ILE A 184 -9.56 5.32 -14.82
CA ILE A 184 -10.28 6.56 -14.47
C ILE A 184 -9.33 7.54 -13.81
N HIS A 185 -8.75 7.20 -12.66
CA HIS A 185 -8.04 8.17 -11.81
C HIS A 185 -6.86 8.80 -12.55
N HIS A 186 -5.95 8.03 -13.14
CA HIS A 186 -4.80 8.61 -13.88
C HIS A 186 -5.22 9.45 -15.09
N CYS A 187 -6.33 9.11 -15.73
CA CYS A 187 -6.86 9.81 -16.90
C CYS A 187 -7.60 11.10 -16.54
N HIS A 188 -8.23 11.13 -15.37
CA HIS A 188 -9.22 12.16 -14.98
C HIS A 188 -8.96 12.77 -13.60
N VAL A 189 -7.76 12.60 -13.03
CA VAL A 189 -7.37 13.17 -11.73
C VAL A 189 -7.63 14.67 -11.71
N ALA A 190 -8.13 15.17 -10.58
CA ALA A 190 -8.51 16.57 -10.39
C ALA A 190 -9.67 17.05 -11.31
N THR A 191 -10.50 16.13 -11.83
CA THR A 191 -11.71 16.45 -12.59
C THR A 191 -12.96 15.82 -11.97
N PRO A 192 -14.18 16.30 -12.30
CA PRO A 192 -15.43 15.70 -11.82
C PRO A 192 -15.69 14.26 -12.26
N LEU A 193 -14.93 13.74 -13.24
CA LEU A 193 -15.05 12.36 -13.73
C LEU A 193 -14.32 11.35 -12.83
N ASP A 194 -13.48 11.81 -11.90
CA ASP A 194 -12.79 10.96 -10.93
C ASP A 194 -13.49 11.02 -9.57
N PHE A 195 -14.11 9.90 -9.16
CA PHE A 195 -14.77 9.80 -7.86
C PHE A 195 -13.79 9.89 -6.67
N ALA A 196 -12.49 9.65 -6.90
CA ALA A 196 -11.43 9.83 -5.90
C ALA A 196 -10.91 11.28 -5.81
N THR A 197 -11.45 12.20 -6.61
CA THR A 197 -11.16 13.63 -6.50
C THR A 197 -12.21 14.34 -5.65
N ALA A 198 -11.77 14.98 -4.56
CA ALA A 198 -12.64 15.78 -3.70
C ALA A 198 -12.96 17.13 -4.36
N GLN A 199 -14.22 17.55 -4.30
CA GLN A 199 -14.63 18.87 -4.77
C GLN A 199 -14.28 19.95 -3.74
N LYS A 200 -14.04 21.18 -4.21
CA LYS A 200 -13.75 22.31 -3.31
C LYS A 200 -14.93 22.54 -2.36
N GLY A 201 -14.65 22.53 -1.06
CA GLY A 201 -15.67 22.71 -0.02
C GLY A 201 -16.47 21.45 0.32
N GLN A 202 -16.14 20.29 -0.28
CA GLN A 202 -16.77 19.02 0.05
C GLN A 202 -16.34 18.54 1.45
N SER A 203 -17.30 18.09 2.25
CA SER A 203 -17.00 17.49 3.56
C SER A 203 -16.31 16.13 3.38
N ILE A 204 -15.45 15.78 4.35
CA ILE A 204 -14.74 14.49 4.35
C ILE A 204 -15.72 13.31 4.27
N TYR A 205 -16.84 13.37 5.00
CA TYR A 205 -17.82 12.27 5.01
C TYR A 205 -18.54 12.13 3.67
N SER A 206 -18.93 13.24 3.04
CA SER A 206 -19.53 13.21 1.71
C SER A 206 -18.56 12.71 0.64
N PHE A 207 -17.28 13.11 0.72
CA PHE A 207 -16.23 12.63 -0.19
C PHE A 207 -15.95 11.15 0.01
N TRP A 208 -15.88 10.68 1.25
CA TRP A 208 -15.66 9.28 1.58
C TRP A 208 -16.75 8.38 0.98
N TRP A 209 -18.02 8.77 1.12
CA TRP A 209 -19.12 8.04 0.51
C TRP A 209 -19.08 8.06 -1.03
N GLN A 210 -18.84 9.24 -1.63
CA GLN A 210 -18.66 9.39 -3.07
C GLN A 210 -17.56 8.46 -3.59
N SER A 211 -16.41 8.43 -2.91
CA SER A 211 -15.24 7.66 -3.32
C SER A 211 -15.52 6.15 -3.26
N ILE A 212 -16.09 5.63 -2.16
CA ILE A 212 -16.37 4.18 -2.04
C ILE A 212 -17.36 3.70 -3.10
N VAL A 213 -18.51 4.38 -3.20
CA VAL A 213 -19.59 3.97 -4.10
C VAL A 213 -19.22 4.25 -5.56
N GLY A 214 -18.70 5.44 -5.82
CA GLY A 214 -18.32 5.89 -7.15
C GLY A 214 -17.20 5.06 -7.76
N ASN A 215 -16.16 4.71 -6.99
CA ASN A 215 -15.10 3.83 -7.49
C ASN A 215 -15.66 2.46 -7.86
N SER A 216 -16.49 1.86 -7.00
CA SER A 216 -17.09 0.54 -7.29
C SER A 216 -17.95 0.56 -8.55
N TYR A 217 -18.78 1.61 -8.71
CA TYR A 217 -19.60 1.80 -9.90
C TYR A 217 -18.75 2.03 -11.16
N GLY A 218 -17.77 2.93 -11.09
CA GLY A 218 -16.86 3.22 -12.20
C GLY A 218 -16.11 1.97 -12.68
N ALA A 219 -15.64 1.14 -11.73
CA ALA A 219 -14.98 -0.13 -12.04
C ALA A 219 -15.87 -1.05 -12.88
N LEU A 220 -17.13 -1.23 -12.44
CA LEU A 220 -18.09 -2.09 -13.12
C LEU A 220 -18.43 -1.58 -14.52
N CYS A 221 -18.58 -0.26 -14.69
CA CYS A 221 -18.83 0.34 -16.00
C CYS A 221 -17.66 0.15 -16.96
N CYS A 222 -16.45 0.49 -16.53
CA CYS A 222 -15.22 0.30 -17.28
C CYS A 222 -15.02 -1.16 -17.69
N GLU A 223 -15.23 -2.08 -16.74
CA GLU A 223 -15.02 -3.50 -16.99
C GLU A 223 -16.06 -4.09 -17.95
N ARG A 224 -17.33 -3.69 -17.81
CA ARG A 224 -18.38 -4.08 -18.75
C ARG A 224 -18.06 -3.63 -20.17
N GLU A 225 -17.55 -2.42 -20.32
CA GLU A 225 -17.15 -1.89 -21.63
C GLU A 225 -15.96 -2.66 -22.22
N ARG A 226 -14.93 -2.95 -21.41
CA ARG A 226 -13.77 -3.76 -21.80
C ARG A 226 -14.20 -5.15 -22.28
N LEU A 227 -15.00 -5.86 -21.48
CA LEU A 227 -15.47 -7.21 -21.79
C LEU A 227 -16.32 -7.24 -23.07
N THR A 228 -17.22 -6.26 -23.24
CA THR A 228 -18.06 -6.15 -24.44
C THR A 228 -17.23 -5.93 -25.70
N LYS A 229 -16.25 -5.00 -25.65
CA LYS A 229 -15.33 -4.74 -26.76
C LYS A 229 -14.44 -5.95 -27.08
N ALA A 230 -14.06 -6.71 -26.07
CA ALA A 230 -13.21 -7.89 -26.22
C ALA A 230 -13.99 -9.18 -26.55
N GLY A 231 -15.32 -9.17 -26.55
CA GLY A 231 -16.15 -10.37 -26.72
C GLY A 231 -15.97 -11.39 -25.59
N LYS A 232 -15.63 -10.94 -24.38
CA LYS A 232 -15.29 -11.78 -23.22
C LYS A 232 -16.45 -11.91 -22.24
N SER A 233 -16.41 -12.99 -21.46
CA SER A 233 -17.41 -13.23 -20.41
C SER A 233 -17.05 -12.52 -19.10
N PHE A 234 -18.03 -12.40 -18.19
CA PHE A 234 -17.81 -11.85 -16.84
C PHE A 234 -16.72 -12.60 -16.05
N TRP A 235 -16.49 -13.88 -16.32
CA TRP A 235 -15.48 -14.69 -15.62
C TRP A 235 -14.05 -14.33 -16.00
N GLU A 236 -13.86 -13.58 -17.09
CA GLU A 236 -12.56 -13.05 -17.51
C GLU A 236 -12.34 -11.62 -17.02
N SER A 237 -13.10 -11.23 -15.98
CA SER A 237 -13.07 -9.91 -15.39
C SER A 237 -11.78 -9.63 -14.65
N GLU A 238 -11.31 -8.39 -14.73
CA GLU A 238 -10.17 -7.86 -13.99
C GLU A 238 -10.57 -7.20 -12.67
N LEU A 239 -11.82 -7.34 -12.20
CA LEU A 239 -12.28 -6.73 -10.94
C LEU A 239 -11.69 -7.37 -9.66
N LEU A 240 -11.04 -8.54 -9.78
CA LEU A 240 -10.36 -9.25 -8.69
C LEU A 240 -8.83 -9.14 -8.78
#